data_AF-A0AAD6ARW4-F1
#
_entry.id   AF-A0AAD6ARW4-F1
#
_cell.length_a   1.000
_cell.length_b   1.000
_cell.length_c   1.000
_cell.angle_alpha   90.00
_cell.angle_beta   90.00
_cell.angle_gamma   90.00
#
_symmetry.space_group_name_H-M   'P 1'
#
loop_
_entity.id
_entity.type
_entity.pdbx_description
1 polymer ?
#
loop_
_entity_poly.entity_id
_entity_poly.type
_entity_poly.pdbx_seq_one_letter_code
_entity_poly.pdbx_strand_id
1 'polypeptide(L)'
;MLSTSTTLSVLHNVTAAKDLAGQSEEEPCSSHTVAKEMVLSPEEAITRYKRVREAVNKGNNKTAAYRAVGVDRKTIADTAEIAELHAVNPAIFQDLRGTLKKGETLLRFSEK
;
A
#
# COMPACT_ATOMS: atom_id res chain seq x y z
N MET A 1 -38.15 6.73 -57.69
CA MET A 1 -37.98 5.45 -56.98
C MET A 1 -36.50 5.25 -56.70
N LEU A 2 -35.96 5.81 -55.61
CA LEU A 2 -34.60 5.48 -55.16
C LEU A 2 -34.71 4.74 -53.83
N SER A 3 -34.29 3.48 -53.86
CA SER A 3 -34.26 2.54 -52.74
C SER A 3 -32.99 2.79 -51.92
N THR A 4 -33.12 3.34 -50.72
CA THR A 4 -32.02 3.44 -49.76
C THR A 4 -32.13 2.31 -48.76
N SER A 5 -31.24 1.32 -48.87
CA SER A 5 -31.16 0.21 -47.92
C SER A 5 -30.38 0.65 -46.69
N THR A 6 -31.08 0.76 -45.57
CA THR A 6 -30.56 1.08 -44.23
C THR A 6 -29.79 -0.11 -43.66
N THR A 7 -28.49 0.03 -43.40
CA THR A 7 -27.71 -0.97 -42.66
C THR A 7 -27.81 -0.75 -41.16
N LEU A 8 -28.28 -1.79 -40.47
CA LEU A 8 -28.52 -1.87 -39.04
C LEU A 8 -27.20 -2.04 -38.24
N SER A 9 -27.23 -1.51 -37.02
CA SER A 9 -26.19 -1.49 -35.98
C SER A 9 -25.62 -2.85 -35.57
N VAL A 10 -24.32 -2.87 -35.22
CA VAL A 10 -23.79 -3.71 -34.13
C VAL A 10 -22.77 -2.86 -33.34
N LEU A 11 -23.20 -2.38 -32.17
CA LEU A 11 -22.34 -1.81 -31.13
C LEU A 11 -21.82 -2.97 -30.29
N HIS A 12 -20.52 -3.23 -30.34
CA HIS A 12 -19.84 -4.10 -29.40
C HIS A 12 -19.43 -3.29 -28.16
N ASN A 13 -19.98 -3.67 -27.01
CA ASN A 13 -19.48 -3.29 -25.69
C ASN A 13 -18.25 -4.14 -25.38
N VAL A 14 -17.12 -3.50 -25.08
CA VAL A 14 -15.96 -4.17 -24.45
C VAL A 14 -15.61 -3.42 -23.17
N THR A 15 -15.65 -4.20 -22.11
CA THR A 15 -15.34 -3.92 -20.71
C THR A 15 -13.87 -3.62 -20.47
N ALA A 16 -13.63 -2.64 -19.58
CA ALA A 16 -12.62 -2.63 -18.52
C ALA A 16 -11.22 -3.24 -18.80
N ALA A 17 -10.23 -2.36 -18.92
CA ALA A 17 -8.90 -2.58 -18.37
C ALA A 17 -8.35 -1.23 -17.89
N LYS A 18 -8.05 -1.16 -16.60
CA LYS A 18 -7.49 0.00 -15.91
C LYS A 18 -6.20 -0.48 -15.27
N ASP A 19 -5.12 -0.47 -16.05
CA ASP A 19 -3.76 -0.76 -15.59
C ASP A 19 -3.00 0.58 -15.64
N LEU A 20 -3.05 1.33 -14.55
CA LEU A 20 -2.05 1.36 -13.48
C LEU A 20 -0.65 1.71 -14.02
N ALA A 21 -0.34 2.99 -13.81
CA ALA A 21 0.94 3.62 -13.99
C ALA A 21 2.07 2.74 -13.45
N GLY A 22 3.06 2.51 -14.31
CA GLY A 22 4.37 2.05 -13.90
C GLY A 22 5.02 3.07 -12.98
N GLN A 23 5.47 2.58 -11.82
CA GLN A 23 6.71 3.02 -11.22
C GLN A 23 7.48 1.73 -10.87
N SER A 24 8.44 1.45 -11.73
CA SER A 24 9.55 0.53 -11.50
C SER A 24 10.41 1.07 -10.38
N GLU A 25 10.52 0.34 -9.28
CA GLU A 25 11.59 0.58 -8.31
C GLU A 25 12.30 -0.75 -8.08
N GLU A 26 13.53 -0.81 -8.59
CA GLU A 26 14.55 -1.79 -8.29
C GLU A 26 14.82 -1.79 -6.77
N GLU A 27 14.64 -2.92 -6.08
CA GLU A 27 15.04 -3.03 -4.67
C GLU A 27 16.40 -3.76 -4.58
N PRO A 28 17.49 -3.07 -4.19
CA PRO A 28 18.77 -3.72 -3.97
C PRO A 28 18.69 -4.63 -2.74
N CYS A 29 19.18 -5.87 -2.91
CA CYS A 29 19.39 -6.82 -1.83
C CYS A 29 20.46 -6.28 -0.87
N SER A 30 20.08 -5.66 0.26
CA SER A 30 21.03 -5.16 1.24
C SER A 30 21.05 -6.05 2.49
N SER A 31 22.05 -6.93 2.53
CA SER A 31 22.42 -7.73 3.69
C SER A 31 23.14 -6.85 4.73
N HIS A 32 22.44 -6.26 5.69
CA HIS A 32 23.07 -5.48 6.77
C HIS A 32 22.62 -5.98 8.14
N THR A 33 23.55 -6.10 9.08
CA THR A 33 23.28 -6.30 10.51
C THR A 33 22.69 -5.02 11.08
N VAL A 34 21.37 -4.81 10.90
CA VAL A 34 20.75 -3.51 11.17
C VAL A 34 20.28 -3.42 12.62
N ALA A 35 20.70 -2.36 13.32
CA ALA A 35 20.04 -1.93 14.55
C ALA A 35 18.51 -1.89 14.31
N LYS A 36 17.72 -2.29 15.32
CA LYS A 36 16.25 -2.27 15.25
C LYS A 36 15.78 -0.85 14.94
N GLU A 37 15.58 -0.55 13.67
CA GLU A 37 15.18 0.76 13.19
C GLU A 37 13.75 1.01 13.66
N MET A 38 13.58 2.05 14.49
CA MET A 38 12.26 2.47 14.95
C MET A 38 11.43 2.94 13.76
N VAL A 39 10.12 2.71 13.80
CA VAL A 39 9.21 3.28 12.80
C VAL A 39 9.11 4.78 13.05
N LEU A 40 9.71 5.58 12.18
CA LEU A 40 9.77 7.03 12.35
C LEU A 40 8.67 7.75 11.55
N SER A 41 8.11 7.10 10.53
CA SER A 41 7.14 7.70 9.62
C SER A 41 5.93 6.80 9.32
N PRO A 42 4.74 7.39 9.08
CA PRO A 42 3.56 6.66 8.57
C PRO A 42 3.85 5.84 7.30
N GLU A 43 4.70 6.37 6.42
CA GLU A 43 5.07 5.74 5.15
C GLU A 43 5.86 4.44 5.37
N GLU A 44 6.80 4.46 6.32
CA GLU A 44 7.51 3.24 6.70
C GLU A 44 6.60 2.17 7.30
N ALA A 45 5.61 2.57 8.10
CA ALA A 45 4.61 1.65 8.64
C ALA A 45 3.85 0.93 7.52
N ILE A 46 3.39 1.69 6.51
CA ILE A 46 2.69 1.17 5.34
C ILE A 46 3.59 0.19 4.56
N THR A 47 4.85 0.55 4.32
CA THR A 47 5.79 -0.30 3.58
C THR A 47 6.06 -1.61 4.31
N ARG A 48 6.33 -1.57 5.61
CA ARG A 48 6.55 -2.78 6.43
C ARG A 48 5.31 -3.68 6.44
N TYR A 49 4.12 -3.10 6.60
CA TYR A 49 2.86 -3.83 6.56
C TYR A 49 2.64 -4.54 5.21
N LYS A 50 2.85 -3.84 4.09
CA LYS A 50 2.73 -4.41 2.73
C LYS A 50 3.69 -5.60 2.54
N ARG A 51 4.97 -5.45 2.90
CA ARG A 51 5.97 -6.53 2.80
C ARG A 51 5.57 -7.77 3.61
N VAL A 52 5.06 -7.59 4.83
CA VAL A 52 4.56 -8.70 5.66
C VAL A 52 3.35 -9.35 5.01
N ARG A 53 2.39 -8.56 4.50
CA ARG A 53 1.21 -9.07 3.82
C ARG A 53 1.56 -9.88 2.57
N GLU A 54 2.53 -9.42 1.79
CA GLU A 54 3.07 -10.17 0.65
C GLU A 54 3.72 -11.49 1.09
N ALA A 55 4.53 -11.47 2.15
CA ALA A 55 5.15 -12.68 2.68
C ALA A 55 4.09 -13.71 3.13
N VAL A 56 2.99 -13.25 3.75
CA VAL A 56 1.85 -14.11 4.09
C VAL A 56 1.14 -14.63 2.84
N ASN A 57 0.89 -13.79 1.84
CA ASN A 57 0.27 -14.20 0.57
C ASN A 57 1.11 -15.23 -0.20
N LYS A 58 2.44 -15.22 -0.02
CA LYS A 58 3.37 -16.23 -0.55
C LYS A 58 3.31 -17.57 0.20
N GLY A 59 2.40 -17.73 1.15
CA GLY A 59 2.17 -18.97 1.90
C GLY A 59 2.97 -19.09 3.20
N ASN A 60 3.69 -18.04 3.63
CA ASN A 60 4.35 -18.06 4.93
C ASN A 60 3.32 -17.94 6.05
N ASN A 61 3.53 -18.70 7.13
CA ASN A 61 2.83 -18.44 8.39
C ASN A 61 3.22 -17.05 8.94
N LYS A 62 2.35 -16.44 9.77
CA LYS A 62 2.54 -15.06 10.26
C LYS A 62 3.91 -14.85 10.91
N THR A 63 4.35 -15.78 11.78
CA THR A 63 5.66 -15.68 12.45
C THR A 63 6.82 -15.72 11.48
N ALA A 64 6.76 -16.61 10.48
CA ALA A 64 7.77 -16.70 9.42
C ALA A 64 7.77 -15.43 8.55
N ALA A 65 6.60 -14.86 8.24
CA ALA A 65 6.48 -13.62 7.50
C ALA A 65 7.13 -12.44 8.26
N TYR A 66 6.84 -12.27 9.55
CA TYR A 66 7.47 -11.24 10.38
C TYR A 66 9.00 -11.38 10.40
N ARG A 67 9.50 -12.62 10.59
CA ARG A 67 10.94 -12.91 10.58
C ARG A 67 11.58 -12.68 9.21
N ALA A 68 10.91 -13.05 8.13
CA ALA A 68 11.41 -12.88 6.76
C ALA A 68 11.54 -11.40 6.37
N VAL A 69 10.62 -10.56 6.84
CA VAL A 69 10.67 -9.11 6.62
C VAL A 69 11.57 -8.40 7.64
N GLY A 70 11.89 -9.06 8.77
CA GLY A 70 12.74 -8.50 9.82
C GLY A 70 12.03 -7.51 10.74
N VAL A 71 10.71 -7.65 10.91
CA VAL A 71 9.89 -6.72 11.71
C VAL A 71 9.33 -7.43 12.94
N ASP A 72 9.32 -6.75 14.09
CA ASP A 72 8.71 -7.27 15.31
C ASP A 72 7.18 -7.32 15.20
N ARG A 73 6.56 -8.34 15.77
CA ARG A 73 5.10 -8.50 15.76
C ARG A 73 4.39 -7.31 16.40
N LYS A 74 4.92 -6.77 17.49
CA LYS A 74 4.34 -5.63 18.20
C LYS A 74 4.37 -4.38 17.32
N THR A 75 5.46 -4.16 16.59
CA THR A 75 5.57 -3.04 15.64
C THR A 75 4.47 -3.09 14.58
N ILE A 76 4.20 -4.26 13.99
CA ILE A 76 3.12 -4.39 13.02
C ILE A 76 1.75 -4.14 13.67
N ALA A 77 1.53 -4.63 14.88
CA ALA A 77 0.26 -4.41 15.60
C ALA A 77 0.03 -2.93 15.92
N ASP A 78 1.05 -2.25 16.46
CA ASP A 78 0.96 -0.85 16.89
C ASP A 78 0.80 0.12 15.70
N THR A 79 1.25 -0.28 14.50
CA THR A 79 1.18 0.55 13.29
C THR A 79 0.13 0.09 12.27
N ALA A 80 -0.62 -0.96 12.59
CA ALA A 80 -1.62 -1.55 11.69
C ALA A 80 -2.71 -0.55 11.32
N GLU A 81 -3.18 0.27 12.26
CA GLU A 81 -4.29 1.21 12.04
C GLU A 81 -4.00 2.17 10.88
N ILE A 82 -2.79 2.76 10.85
CA ILE A 82 -2.35 3.66 9.78
C ILE A 82 -2.26 2.92 8.44
N ALA A 83 -1.71 1.70 8.45
CA ALA A 83 -1.54 0.90 7.25
C ALA A 83 -2.87 0.42 6.66
N GLU A 84 -3.81 0.00 7.51
CA GLU A 84 -5.17 -0.38 7.10
C GLU A 84 -5.95 0.82 6.57
N LEU A 85 -5.84 1.98 7.24
CA LEU A 85 -6.47 3.21 6.74
C LEU A 85 -5.98 3.56 5.34
N HIS A 86 -4.67 3.51 5.12
CA HIS A 86 -4.09 3.71 3.80
C HIS A 86 -4.60 2.65 2.79
N ALA A 87 -4.78 1.39 3.21
CA ALA A 87 -5.25 0.32 2.33
C ALA A 87 -6.74 0.46 1.94
N VAL A 88 -7.59 0.91 2.87
CA VAL A 88 -9.04 1.05 2.66
C VAL A 88 -9.38 2.39 2.01
N ASN A 89 -8.78 3.48 2.47
CA ASN A 89 -9.07 4.82 1.99
C ASN A 89 -7.79 5.70 1.94
N PRO A 90 -7.04 5.62 0.84
CA PRO A 90 -5.82 6.42 0.65
C PRO A 90 -6.07 7.93 0.74
N ALA A 91 -7.25 8.43 0.34
CA ALA A 91 -7.55 9.86 0.34
C ALA A 91 -7.61 10.42 1.77
N ILE A 92 -8.34 9.74 2.67
CA ILE A 92 -8.41 10.12 4.09
C ILE A 92 -7.03 10.03 4.74
N PHE A 93 -6.25 9.00 4.41
CA PHE A 93 -4.87 8.91 4.87
C PHE A 93 -4.06 10.14 4.44
N GLN A 94 -4.14 10.57 3.19
CA GLN A 94 -3.39 11.73 2.69
C GLN A 94 -3.83 13.04 3.35
N ASP A 95 -5.14 13.22 3.59
CA ASP A 95 -5.66 14.38 4.30
C ASP A 95 -5.09 14.45 5.73
N LEU A 96 -5.16 13.34 6.48
CA LEU A 96 -4.57 13.23 7.82
C LEU A 96 -3.06 13.43 7.78
N ARG A 97 -2.39 12.85 6.78
CA ARG A 97 -0.95 12.97 6.62
C ARG A 97 -0.51 14.41 6.36
N GLY A 98 -1.32 15.17 5.63
CA GLY A 98 -1.14 16.60 5.38
C GLY A 98 -1.28 17.46 6.64
N THR A 99 -2.01 16.99 7.65
CA THR A 99 -2.09 17.67 8.97
C THR A 99 -0.85 17.46 9.84
N LEU A 100 -0.11 16.36 9.66
CA LEU A 100 1.15 16.11 10.37
C LEU A 100 2.26 17.03 9.84
N LYS A 101 2.83 17.85 10.74
CA LYS A 101 4.00 18.66 10.39
C LYS A 101 5.22 17.76 10.19
N LYS A 102 6.09 18.12 9.25
CA LYS A 102 7.36 17.41 9.02
C LYS A 102 8.22 17.47 10.29
N GLY A 103 8.61 16.32 10.81
CA GLY A 103 9.37 16.19 12.08
C GLY A 103 8.52 16.01 13.34
N GLU A 104 7.19 16.01 13.22
CA GLU A 104 6.30 15.63 14.33
C GLU A 104 6.23 14.10 14.46
N THR A 105 6.44 13.58 15.67
CA THR A 105 6.32 12.14 15.93
C THR A 105 4.86 11.72 15.98
N LEU A 106 4.58 10.47 15.62
CA LEU A 106 3.23 9.89 15.71
C LEU A 106 2.62 10.05 17.10
N LEU A 107 3.45 9.90 18.15
CA LEU A 107 3.03 10.04 19.54
C LEU A 107 2.52 11.46 19.83
N ARG A 108 3.26 12.50 19.42
CA ARG A 108 2.86 13.91 19.58
C ARG A 108 1.60 14.26 18.79
N PHE A 109 1.41 13.65 17.63
CA PHE A 109 0.20 13.84 16.84
C PHE A 109 -1.03 13.27 17.54
N SER A 110 -0.92 12.09 18.17
CA SER A 110 -2.03 11.43 18.87
C SER A 110 -2.51 12.11 20.16
N GLU A 111 -1.74 13.07 20.69
CA GLU A 111 -2.07 13.83 21.91
C GLU A 111 -2.97 15.05 21.65
N LYS A 112 -3.27 15.38 20.39
CA LYS A 112 -4.09 16.54 19.99
C LYS A 112 -5.53 16.16 19.76
#